data_AF-A0A800MBA7-F1
#
_entry.id   AF-A0A800MBA7-F1
#
_cell.length_a   1.000
_cell.length_b   1.000
_cell.length_c   1.000
_cell.angle_alpha   90.00
_cell.angle_beta   90.00
_cell.angle_gamma   90.00
#
_symmetry.space_group_name_H-M   'P 1'
#
loop_
_entity.id
_entity.type
_entity.pdbx_description
1 polymer ?
#
loop_
_entity_poly.entity_id
_entity_poly.type
_entity_poly.pdbx_seq_one_letter_code
_entity_poly.pdbx_strand_id
1 'polypeptide(L)' 'MLTDPEAMKKNYVPTSPDILHSSKLINPGGNQTLKFTIKKAGDYPIICTFPGHWRLMNAILKVEK' A
#
# COMPACT_ATOMS: atom_id res chain seq x y z
N MET A 1 1.31 -2.81 -15.45
CA MET A 1 0.63 -3.26 -14.21
C MET A 1 -0.78 -3.73 -14.49
N LEU A 2 -1.70 -2.89 -14.97
CA LEU A 2 -3.07 -3.33 -15.36
C LEU A 2 -3.08 -4.40 -16.46
N THR A 3 -2.14 -4.33 -17.39
CA THR A 3 -1.95 -5.28 -18.48
C THR A 3 -0.86 -6.32 -18.21
N ASP A 4 -0.26 -6.31 -17.00
CA ASP A 4 0.79 -7.27 -16.64
C ASP A 4 0.10 -8.54 -16.11
N PRO A 5 0.22 -9.70 -16.79
CA PRO A 5 -0.39 -10.95 -16.34
C PRO A 5 0.12 -11.42 -14.96
N GLU A 6 1.31 -10.95 -14.54
CA GLU A 6 1.91 -11.29 -13.26
C GLU A 6 1.54 -10.30 -12.14
N ALA A 7 0.70 -9.28 -12.42
CA ALA A 7 0.35 -8.24 -11.45
C ALA A 7 -0.31 -8.80 -10.18
N MET A 8 -1.12 -9.85 -10.32
CA MET A 8 -1.73 -10.53 -9.18
C MET A 8 -0.68 -11.18 -8.28
N LYS A 9 0.35 -11.81 -8.86
CA LYS A 9 1.46 -12.41 -8.08
C LYS A 9 2.29 -11.34 -7.36
N LYS A 10 2.36 -10.14 -7.93
CA LYS A 10 3.00 -8.96 -7.32
C LYS A 10 2.06 -8.21 -6.36
N ASN A 11 0.89 -8.77 -6.01
CA ASN A 11 -0.10 -8.17 -5.11
C ASN A 11 -0.63 -6.81 -5.57
N TYR A 12 -0.51 -6.50 -6.87
CA TYR A 12 -0.74 -5.16 -7.39
C TYR A 12 0.07 -4.09 -6.63
N VAL A 13 1.33 -4.38 -6.29
CA VAL A 13 2.27 -3.37 -5.79
C VAL A 13 3.17 -2.95 -6.96
N PRO A 14 3.19 -1.67 -7.38
CA PRO A 14 4.08 -1.21 -8.44
C PRO A 14 5.53 -1.17 -7.93
N THR A 15 6.50 -1.27 -8.85
CA THR A 15 7.90 -1.03 -8.50
C THR A 15 8.14 0.48 -8.44
N SER A 16 8.29 1.03 -7.24
CA SER A 16 8.67 2.43 -7.02
C SER A 16 9.55 2.57 -5.76
N PRO A 17 10.59 3.42 -5.77
CA PRO A 17 11.37 3.74 -4.59
C PRO A 17 10.57 4.49 -3.50
N ASP A 18 9.41 5.05 -3.85
CA ASP A 18 8.56 5.80 -2.90
C ASP A 18 7.77 4.89 -1.96
N ILE A 19 7.72 3.58 -2.25
CA ILE A 19 6.99 2.60 -1.43
C ILE A 19 7.89 2.20 -0.26
N LEU A 20 7.55 2.68 0.93
CA LEU A 20 8.27 2.32 2.16
C LEU A 20 7.94 0.90 2.62
N HIS A 21 6.64 0.56 2.60
CA HIS A 21 6.11 -0.75 3.00
C HIS A 21 4.87 -1.09 2.19
N SER A 22 4.63 -2.38 1.96
CA SER A 22 3.43 -2.88 1.27
C SER A 22 2.91 -4.15 1.92
N SER A 23 1.59 -4.30 1.94
CA SER A 23 0.93 -5.55 2.31
C SER A 23 0.89 -6.51 1.12
N LYS A 24 0.46 -7.75 1.37
CA LYS A 24 -0.06 -8.64 0.32
C LYS A 24 -1.45 -8.15 -0.10
N LEU A 25 -1.93 -8.67 -1.23
CA LEU A 25 -3.34 -8.53 -1.59
C LEU A 25 -4.17 -9.42 -0.66
N ILE A 26 -5.15 -8.84 0.03
CA ILE A 26 -5.99 -9.55 0.99
C ILE A 26 -7.38 -9.71 0.39
N ASN A 27 -7.87 -10.96 0.39
CA ASN A 27 -9.22 -11.30 -0.04
C ASN A 27 -10.25 -10.97 1.05
N PRO A 28 -11.54 -10.84 0.71
CA PRO A 28 -12.61 -10.62 1.69
C PRO A 28 -12.55 -11.60 2.86
N GLY A 29 -12.69 -11.10 4.09
CA GLY A 29 -12.58 -11.89 5.33
C GLY A 29 -11.14 -12.20 5.77
N GLY A 30 -10.13 -11.89 4.96
CA GLY A 30 -8.72 -11.99 5.32
C GLY A 30 -8.22 -10.82 6.18
N ASN A 31 -7.09 -11.02 6.85
CA ASN A 31 -6.41 -9.98 7.62
C ASN A 31 -4.89 -10.13 7.49
N GLN A 32 -4.17 -9.01 7.50
CA GLN A 32 -2.71 -8.96 7.62
C GLN A 32 -2.29 -7.77 8.47
N THR A 33 -1.33 -7.99 9.35
CA THR A 33 -0.70 -6.94 10.15
C THR A 33 0.69 -6.60 9.61
N LEU A 34 0.95 -5.32 9.34
CA LEU A 34 2.29 -4.79 9.08
C LEU A 34 2.82 -4.12 10.35
N LYS A 35 4.06 -4.43 10.74
CA LYS A 35 4.75 -3.79 11.86
C LYS A 35 6.01 -3.13 11.32
N PHE A 36 6.09 -1.81 11.47
CA PHE A 36 7.24 -1.00 11.06
C PHE A 36 7.36 0.23 11.97
N THR A 37 8.54 0.85 11.97
CA THR A 37 8.85 2.02 12.78
C THR A 37 9.09 3.23 11.89
N ILE A 38 8.37 4.32 12.13
CA ILE A 38 8.61 5.60 11.45
C ILE A 38 9.53 6.46 12.30
N LYS A 39 10.63 6.94 11.72
CA LYS A 39 11.64 7.75 12.43
C LYS A 39 11.53 9.26 12.17
N LYS A 40 10.93 9.65 11.05
CA LYS A 40 10.83 11.06 10.63
C LYS A 40 9.39 11.53 10.78
N ALA A 41 9.22 12.74 11.28
CA ALA A 41 7.94 13.41 11.22
C ALA A 41 7.57 13.69 9.76
N GLY A 42 6.28 13.67 9.45
CA GLY A 42 5.77 13.90 8.10
C GLY A 42 4.45 13.20 7.81
N ASP A 43 3.96 13.42 6.61
CA ASP A 43 2.73 12.82 6.09
C ASP A 43 3.08 11.61 5.23
N TYR A 44 2.54 10.45 5.60
CA TYR A 44 2.76 9.18 4.92
C TYR A 44 1.47 8.69 4.28
N PRO A 45 1.30 8.82 2.95
CA PRO A 45 0.13 8.33 2.26
C PRO A 45 0.05 6.80 2.34
N ILE A 46 -1.12 6.30 2.70
CA ILE A 46 -1.47 4.89 2.67
C ILE A 46 -2.54 4.73 1.60
N ILE A 47 -2.28 3.91 0.59
CA ILE A 47 -3.20 3.71 -0.54
C ILE A 47 -3.40 2.22 -0.81
N CYS A 48 -4.62 1.85 -1.21
CA CYS A 48 -4.85 0.54 -1.83
C CYS A 48 -4.48 0.62 -3.31
N THR A 49 -3.41 -0.06 -3.69
CA THR A 49 -2.86 -0.06 -5.05
C THR A 49 -3.59 -0.99 -6.01
N PHE A 50 -4.64 -1.69 -5.53
CA PHE A 50 -5.51 -2.47 -6.42
C PHE A 50 -6.10 -1.53 -7.49
N PRO A 51 -6.15 -1.94 -8.77
CA PRO A 51 -6.50 -1.02 -9.85
C PRO A 51 -7.82 -0.28 -9.61
N GLY A 52 -7.74 1.06 -9.56
CA GLY A 52 -8.88 1.95 -9.34
C GLY A 52 -9.25 2.23 -7.88
N HIS A 53 -8.80 1.40 -6.92
CA HIS A 53 -9.25 1.50 -5.52
C HIS A 53 -8.69 2.73 -4.80
N TRP A 54 -7.45 3.13 -5.09
CA TRP A 54 -6.78 4.28 -4.47
C TRP A 54 -7.59 5.58 -4.51
N ARG A 55 -8.51 5.73 -5.47
CA ARG A 55 -9.38 6.92 -5.62
C ARG A 55 -10.27 7.15 -4.40
N LEU A 56 -10.70 6.06 -3.75
CA LEU A 56 -11.53 6.09 -2.54
C LEU A 56 -10.78 5.53 -1.33
N MET A 57 -9.96 4.51 -1.54
CA MET A 57 -9.19 3.82 -0.51
C MET A 57 -7.80 4.45 -0.36
N ASN A 58 -7.78 5.63 0.24
CA ASN A 58 -6.56 6.32 0.64
C ASN A 58 -6.73 6.93 2.04
N ALA A 59 -5.60 7.09 2.73
CA ALA A 59 -5.51 7.75 4.02
C ALA A 59 -4.12 8.41 4.15
N ILE A 60 -3.98 9.32 5.12
CA ILE A 60 -2.70 9.91 5.48
C ILE A 60 -2.37 9.50 6.91
N LEU A 61 -1.24 8.82 7.09
CA LEU A 61 -0.64 8.62 8.41
C LEU A 61 0.24 9.82 8.72
N LYS A 62 -0.24 10.69 9.60
CA LYS A 62 0.49 11.87 10.05
C LYS A 62 1.35 11.53 11.26
N VAL A 63 2.64 11.82 11.18
CA VAL A 63 3.59 11.65 12.28
C VAL A 63 4.07 13.02 12.73
N GLU A 64 3.65 13.41 13.93
CA GLU A 64 3.99 14.69 14.56
C GLU A 64 5.11 14.51 15.60
N LYS A 65 5.71 15.62 16.03
CA LYS A 65 6.79 15.65 17.03
C LYS A 65 6.24 15.58 18.45
#